data_AF-A0A0W1KMD8-F1
#
_entry.id   AF-A0A0W1KMD8-F1
#
_cell.length_a   1.000
_cell.length_b   1.000
_cell.length_c   1.000
_cell.angle_alpha   90.00
_cell.angle_beta   90.00
_cell.angle_gamma   90.00
#
_symmetry.space_group_name_H-M   'P 1'
#
loop_
_entity.id
_entity.type
_entity.pdbx_description
1 polymer ?
#
loop_
_entity_poly.entity_id
_entity_poly.type
_entity_poly.pdbx_seq_one_letter_code
_entity_poly.pdbx_strand_id
1 'polypeptide(L)'
;MLADHEGAASFFRVPTNEVRNAQRSVRPKKELLRAVARFGTKTMKQRLVRDGHRPGPEFESVYGEFSQVWDIDNAMKNSESLRRAHDALCRALLLS
;
A
#
# COMPACT_ATOMS: atom_id res chain seq x y z
N MET A 1 2.10 2.47 -4.42
CA MET A 1 2.01 1.83 -3.10
C MET A 1 1.32 0.47 -3.15
N LEU A 2 -0.02 0.35 -3.12
CA LEU A 2 -0.65 -1.00 -3.05
C LEU A 2 -0.46 -1.89 -4.28
N ALA A 3 0.09 -1.37 -5.38
CA ALA A 3 0.51 -2.19 -6.52
C ALA A 3 1.71 -3.10 -6.17
N ASP A 4 2.50 -2.77 -5.15
CA ASP A 4 3.43 -3.71 -4.54
C ASP A 4 2.66 -4.61 -3.56
N HIS A 5 1.98 -5.63 -4.11
CA HIS A 5 1.07 -6.47 -3.31
C HIS A 5 1.80 -7.21 -2.20
N GLU A 6 2.97 -7.75 -2.51
CA GLU A 6 3.75 -8.59 -1.59
C GLU A 6 4.41 -7.75 -0.51
N GLY A 7 5.03 -6.63 -0.87
CA GLY A 7 5.60 -5.71 0.10
C GLY A 7 4.54 -5.12 1.03
N ALA A 8 3.39 -4.70 0.48
CA ALA A 8 2.28 -4.23 1.31
C ALA A 8 1.70 -5.33 2.21
N ALA A 9 1.51 -6.55 1.69
CA ALA A 9 1.01 -7.68 2.49
C ALA A 9 1.93 -8.01 3.65
N SER A 10 3.24 -8.08 3.37
CA SER A 10 4.28 -8.31 4.36
C SER A 10 4.33 -7.19 5.41
N PHE A 11 4.32 -5.93 4.97
CA PHE A 11 4.42 -4.77 5.85
C PHE A 11 3.19 -4.61 6.74
N PHE A 12 1.99 -4.58 6.15
CA PHE A 12 0.72 -4.42 6.88
C PHE A 12 0.26 -5.70 7.60
N ARG A 13 1.00 -6.80 7.43
CA ARG A 13 0.71 -8.12 8.04
C ARG A 13 -0.70 -8.60 7.70
N VAL A 14 -1.07 -8.54 6.43
CA VAL A 14 -2.36 -8.99 5.90
C VAL A 14 -2.15 -9.94 4.72
N PRO A 15 -3.12 -10.81 4.39
CA PRO A 15 -3.02 -11.67 3.21
C PRO A 15 -2.87 -10.86 1.91
N THR A 16 -2.02 -11.32 1.00
CA THR A 16 -1.79 -10.66 -0.30
C THR A 16 -3.07 -10.46 -1.12
N ASN A 17 -4.02 -11.41 -1.03
CA ASN A 17 -5.32 -11.27 -1.71
C ASN A 17 -6.13 -10.09 -1.19
N GLU A 18 -6.02 -9.75 0.10
CA GLU A 18 -6.72 -8.60 0.67
C GLU A 18 -6.13 -7.27 0.18
N VAL A 19 -4.80 -7.22 -0.02
CA VAL A 19 -4.15 -6.06 -0.65
C VAL A 19 -4.61 -5.90 -2.10
N ARG A 20 -4.67 -7.01 -2.86
CA ARG A 20 -5.18 -7.00 -4.24
C ARG A 20 -6.63 -6.53 -4.30
N ASN A 21 -7.48 -7.02 -3.40
CA ASN A 21 -8.88 -6.61 -3.29
C ASN A 21 -8.99 -5.12 -2.93
N ALA A 22 -8.17 -4.65 -1.99
CA ALA A 22 -8.13 -3.25 -1.61
C ALA A 22 -7.73 -2.35 -2.77
N GLN A 23 -6.68 -2.69 -3.54
CA GLN A 23 -6.27 -1.90 -4.70
C GLN A 23 -7.38 -1.77 -5.75
N ARG A 24 -8.18 -2.82 -5.97
CA ARG A 24 -9.28 -2.83 -6.95
C ARG A 24 -10.51 -2.05 -6.49
N SER A 25 -10.58 -1.66 -5.22
CA SER A 25 -11.71 -0.93 -4.65
C SER A 25 -11.71 0.53 -5.06
N VAL A 26 -12.91 1.13 -5.10
CA VAL A 26 -13.10 2.59 -5.21
C VAL A 26 -12.47 3.33 -4.03
N ARG A 27 -12.33 2.67 -2.86
CA ARG A 27 -11.74 3.26 -1.65
C ARG A 27 -10.59 2.40 -1.10
N PRO A 28 -9.43 2.33 -1.77
CA PRO A 28 -8.36 1.38 -1.43
C PRO A 28 -7.85 1.49 -0.01
N LYS A 29 -7.66 2.72 0.50
CA LYS A 29 -7.22 2.94 1.90
C LYS A 29 -8.22 2.37 2.90
N LYS A 30 -9.52 2.52 2.65
CA LYS A 30 -10.58 2.01 3.54
C LYS A 30 -10.62 0.48 3.53
N GLU A 31 -10.49 -0.14 2.36
CA GLU A 31 -10.45 -1.61 2.27
C GLU A 31 -9.18 -2.19 2.88
N LEU A 32 -8.03 -1.52 2.75
CA LEU A 32 -6.82 -1.92 3.45
C LEU A 32 -7.01 -1.86 4.98
N LEU A 33 -7.64 -0.80 5.50
CA LEU A 33 -7.94 -0.70 6.93
C LEU A 33 -8.89 -1.81 7.41
N ARG A 34 -9.85 -2.21 6.57
CA ARG A 34 -10.70 -3.38 6.84
C ARG A 34 -9.89 -4.68 6.85
N ALA A 35 -8.98 -4.85 5.90
CA ALA A 35 -8.07 -5.99 5.87
C ALA A 35 -7.20 -6.05 7.12
N VAL A 36 -6.63 -4.93 7.56
CA VAL A 36 -5.82 -4.85 8.78
C VAL A 36 -6.68 -5.14 10.01
N ALA A 37 -7.88 -4.57 10.12
CA ALA A 37 -8.79 -4.82 11.23
C ALA A 37 -9.14 -6.31 11.37
N ARG A 38 -9.32 -6.99 10.23
CA ARG A 38 -9.68 -8.41 10.19
C ARG A 38 -8.47 -9.31 10.43
N PHE A 39 -7.41 -9.16 9.64
CA PHE A 39 -6.30 -10.11 9.55
C PHE A 39 -4.97 -9.64 10.15
N GLY A 40 -4.82 -8.32 10.39
CA GLY A 40 -3.59 -7.74 10.92
C GLY A 40 -3.19 -8.30 12.28
N THR A 41 -1.95 -8.10 12.68
CA THR A 41 -1.50 -8.40 14.05
C THR A 41 -2.14 -7.44 15.06
N LYS A 42 -2.16 -7.80 16.34
CA LYS A 42 -2.67 -6.92 17.42
C LYS A 42 -2.02 -5.54 17.35
N THR A 43 -0.70 -5.49 17.21
CA THR A 43 0.07 -4.25 17.07
C THR A 43 -0.38 -3.45 15.85
N MET A 44 -0.49 -4.09 14.68
CA MET A 44 -0.86 -3.37 13.46
C MET A 44 -2.29 -2.83 13.53
N LYS A 45 -3.21 -3.58 14.13
CA LYS A 45 -4.59 -3.11 14.39
C LYS A 45 -4.58 -1.85 15.27
N GLN A 46 -3.84 -1.84 16.37
CA GLN A 46 -3.77 -0.71 17.30
C GLN A 46 -3.16 0.55 16.66
N ARG A 47 -2.13 0.38 15.82
CA ARG A 47 -1.47 1.50 15.13
C ARG A 47 -2.35 2.09 14.02
N LEU A 48 -2.96 1.24 13.19
CA LEU A 48 -3.61 1.66 11.95
C LEU A 48 -5.12 1.83 12.02
N VAL A 49 -5.80 1.20 12.98
CA VAL A 49 -7.26 1.09 12.97
C VAL A 49 -7.86 1.63 14.25
N ARG A 50 -8.85 2.52 14.11
CA ARG A 50 -9.77 2.93 15.17
C ARG A 50 -11.14 2.27 14.97
N ASP A 51 -11.99 2.33 15.99
CA ASP A 51 -13.35 1.79 15.95
C ASP A 51 -14.08 2.15 14.64
N GLY A 52 -14.69 1.14 14.03
CA GLY A 52 -15.40 1.30 12.75
C GLY A 52 -14.51 1.39 11.51
N HIS A 53 -13.29 0.85 11.54
CA HIS A 53 -12.38 0.76 10.38
C HIS A 53 -11.89 2.14 9.87
N ARG A 54 -11.79 3.10 10.78
CA ARG A 54 -11.26 4.44 10.49
C ARG A 54 -9.74 4.46 10.69
N PRO A 55 -9.02 5.39 10.03
CA PRO A 55 -7.59 5.59 10.29
C PRO A 55 -7.32 5.78 11.78
N GLY A 56 -6.40 4.99 12.31
CA GLY A 56 -5.84 5.12 13.65
C GLY A 56 -4.88 6.32 13.77
N PRO A 57 -4.41 6.62 14.98
CA PRO A 57 -3.56 7.78 15.25
C PRO A 57 -2.21 7.73 14.51
N GLU A 58 -1.69 6.54 14.24
CA GLU A 58 -0.41 6.36 13.56
C GLU A 58 -0.56 6.10 12.06
N PHE A 59 -1.77 6.21 11.49
CA PHE A 59 -2.02 5.83 10.11
C PHE A 59 -1.06 6.48 9.12
N GLU A 60 -0.91 7.81 9.19
CA GLU A 60 -0.03 8.55 8.28
C GLU A 60 1.45 8.21 8.52
N SER A 61 1.86 8.02 9.79
CA SER A 61 3.23 7.62 10.13
C SER A 61 3.57 6.25 9.56
N VAL A 62 2.69 5.27 9.73
CA VAL A 62 2.89 3.90 9.25
C VAL A 62 2.86 3.85 7.72
N TYR A 63 2.03 4.67 7.06
CA TYR A 63 2.07 4.81 5.61
C TYR A 63 3.38 5.46 5.13
N GLY A 64 3.90 6.43 5.87
CA GLY A 64 5.23 7.00 5.67
C GLY A 64 6.33 5.96 5.82
N GLU A 65 6.30 5.13 6.86
CA GLU A 65 7.21 4.00 7.06
C GLU A 65 7.16 3.03 5.87
N PHE A 66 5.97 2.69 5.38
CA PHE A 66 5.84 1.81 4.21
C PHE A 66 6.47 2.42 2.96
N SER A 67 6.34 3.74 2.75
CA SER A 67 6.94 4.39 1.58
C SER A 67 8.45 4.21 1.47
N GLN A 68 9.15 4.00 2.59
CA GLN A 68 10.60 3.80 2.64
C GLN A 68 11.03 2.40 2.22
N VAL A 69 10.13 1.43 2.29
CA VAL A 69 10.37 0.03 1.94
C VAL A 69 9.52 -0.42 0.74
N TRP A 70 8.88 0.52 0.06
CA TRP A 70 8.01 0.24 -1.08
C TRP A 70 8.85 -0.11 -2.31
N ASP A 71 8.62 -1.31 -2.86
CA ASP A 71 9.34 -1.79 -4.03
C ASP A 71 8.66 -1.30 -5.32
N ILE A 72 9.30 -0.34 -6.00
CA ILE A 72 8.79 0.23 -7.24
C ILE A 72 8.82 -0.79 -8.39
N ASP A 73 9.82 -1.67 -8.45
CA ASP A 73 9.95 -2.67 -9.51
C ASP A 73 8.83 -3.70 -9.40
N ASN A 74 8.55 -4.15 -8.17
CA ASN A 74 7.43 -5.04 -7.92
C ASN A 74 6.09 -4.34 -8.19
N ALA A 75 5.97 -3.07 -7.85
CA ALA A 75 4.76 -2.30 -8.13
C ALA A 75 4.48 -2.12 -9.62
N MET A 76 5.52 -1.87 -10.43
CA MET A 76 5.38 -1.68 -11.88
C MET A 76 4.86 -2.93 -12.59
N LYS A 77 5.22 -4.13 -12.13
CA LYS A 77 4.66 -5.40 -12.65
C LYS A 77 3.14 -5.48 -12.52
N ASN A 78 2.57 -4.73 -11.59
CA ASN A 78 1.14 -4.74 -11.25
C ASN A 78 0.42 -3.45 -11.65
N SER A 79 1.10 -2.48 -12.27
CA SER A 79 0.52 -1.19 -12.64
C SER A 79 1.16 -0.61 -13.90
N GLU A 80 0.46 -0.77 -15.02
CA GLU A 80 0.91 -0.27 -16.32
C GLU A 80 1.00 1.26 -16.37
N SER A 81 0.11 1.98 -15.70
CA SER A 81 0.18 3.44 -15.59
C SER A 81 1.41 3.88 -14.81
N LEU A 82 1.78 3.18 -13.73
CA LEU A 82 2.99 3.47 -12.97
C LEU A 82 4.24 3.22 -13.82
N ARG A 83 4.30 2.09 -14.54
CA ARG A 83 5.40 1.78 -15.45
C ARG A 83 5.59 2.88 -16.50
N ARG A 84 4.51 3.29 -17.17
CA ARG A 84 4.57 4.39 -18.17
C ARG A 84 5.02 5.72 -17.56
N ALA A 85 4.55 6.05 -16.36
CA ALA A 85 4.93 7.27 -15.67
C ALA A 85 6.42 7.25 -15.27
N HIS A 86 6.91 6.12 -14.76
CA HIS A 86 8.32 5.91 -14.45
C HIS A 86 9.19 6.09 -15.70
N ASP A 87 8.86 5.42 -16.80
CA ASP A 87 9.62 5.53 -18.06
C ASP A 87 9.65 6.97 -18.60
N ALA A 88 8.55 7.71 -18.47
CA ALA A 88 8.49 9.12 -18.86
C ALA A 88 9.42 9.99 -18.01
N LEU A 89 9.46 9.78 -16.70
CA LEU A 89 10.37 10.48 -15.79
C LEU A 89 11.84 10.17 -16.09
N CYS A 90 12.18 8.89 -16.29
CA CYS A 90 13.54 8.48 -16.65
C CYS A 90 13.99 9.14 -17.97
N ARG A 91 13.12 9.17 -18.98
CA ARG A 91 13.41 9.85 -20.25
C ARG A 91 13.64 11.36 -20.07
N ALA A 92 12.82 12.02 -19.26
CA ALA A 92 12.98 13.45 -18.99
C ALA A 92 14.33 13.76 -18.32
N LEU A 93 14.71 12.96 -17.30
CA LEU A 93 15.96 13.14 -16.54
C LEU A 93 17.21 12.84 -17.37
N LEU A 94 17.15 11.92 -18.33
CA LEU A 94 18.27 11.63 -19.24
C LEU A 94 18.46 12.69 -20.34
N LEU A 95 17.45 13.53 -20.56
CA LEU A 95 17.49 14.65 -21.51
C LEU A 95 17.74 16.00 -20.81
N SER A 96 17.92 16.00 -19.49
CA SER A 96 18.26 17.17 -18.65
C SER A 96 19.76 17.27 -18.45
#